data_AF-A0A1J3J7U1-F1
#
_entry.id   AF-A0A1J3J7U1-F1
#
_cell.length_a   1.000
_cell.length_b   1.000
_cell.length_c   1.000
_cell.angle_alpha   90.00
_cell.angle_beta   90.00
_cell.angle_gamma   90.00
#
_symmetry.space_group_name_H-M   'P 1'
#
loop_
_entity.id
_entity.type
_entity.pdbx_description
1 polymer ?
#
loop_
_entity_poly.entity_id
_entity_poly.type
_entity_poly.pdbx_seq_one_letter_code
_entity_poly.pdbx_strand_id
1 'polypeptide(L)'
;FLIYIYIYIYICMYTMGLIRVLKVYPYGYGVGTDNSLSLYLLSETNEKDYVRATLRVLNQIPSNNVKKQVEGWPNAAENGWGFEEFMPLSDLKDGTKGFVVNDVLQVEVEIRALSKTTSK
;
A
#
# COMPACT_ATOMS: atom_id res chain seq x y z
N PHE A 1 6.98 -20.47 8.07
CA PHE A 1 5.68 -19.84 8.37
C PHE A 1 5.24 -19.07 7.14
N LEU A 2 4.26 -19.62 6.42
CA LEU A 2 3.65 -18.98 5.25
C LEU A 2 2.54 -18.06 5.78
N ILE A 3 2.73 -16.75 5.71
CA ILE A 3 1.65 -15.79 5.94
C ILE A 3 0.78 -15.82 4.68
N TYR A 4 -0.43 -16.36 4.78
CA TYR A 4 -1.42 -16.28 3.70
C TYR A 4 -1.98 -14.87 3.67
N ILE A 5 -1.38 -14.00 2.85
CA ILE A 5 -1.91 -12.66 2.62
C ILE A 5 -3.21 -12.81 1.81
N TYR A 6 -4.36 -12.82 2.48
CA TYR A 6 -5.63 -12.58 1.81
C TYR A 6 -5.67 -11.10 1.43
N ILE A 7 -5.13 -10.76 0.26
CA ILE A 7 -5.28 -9.43 -0.34
C ILE A 7 -6.74 -9.34 -0.84
N TYR A 8 -7.66 -8.93 0.03
CA TYR A 8 -8.95 -8.44 -0.41
C TYR A 8 -8.79 -7.01 -0.91
N ILE A 9 -8.39 -6.82 -2.17
CA ILE A 9 -8.55 -5.52 -2.82
C ILE A 9 -9.04 -5.73 -4.25
N TYR A 10 -10.36 -5.89 -4.38
CA TYR A 10 -11.07 -5.47 -5.59
C TYR A 10 -11.76 -4.14 -5.26
N ILE A 11 -10.98 -3.07 -5.14
CA ILE A 11 -11.55 -1.72 -5.27
C ILE A 11 -11.08 -1.19 -6.61
N CYS A 12 -11.81 -1.58 -7.65
CA CYS A 12 -11.73 -0.89 -8.93
C CYS A 12 -12.46 0.45 -8.77
N MET A 13 -11.73 1.49 -8.32
CA MET A 13 -12.26 2.85 -8.35
C MET A 13 -12.18 3.35 -9.79
N TYR A 14 -13.25 3.17 -10.57
CA TYR A 14 -13.39 3.80 -11.88
C TYR A 14 -13.58 5.31 -11.70
N THR A 15 -12.51 6.03 -11.40
CA THR A 15 -12.49 7.49 -11.51
C THR A 15 -11.82 7.82 -12.82
N MET A 16 -12.60 8.27 -13.80
CA MET A 16 -12.07 8.81 -15.06
C MET A 16 -11.17 7.83 -15.84
N GLY A 17 -11.42 6.51 -15.74
CA GLY A 17 -10.68 5.48 -16.48
C GLY A 17 -9.25 5.20 -15.97
N LEU A 18 -8.93 5.60 -14.75
CA LEU A 18 -7.65 5.31 -14.10
C LEU A 18 -7.72 4.03 -13.27
N ILE A 19 -6.85 3.06 -13.57
CA ILE A 19 -6.77 1.81 -12.80
C ILE A 19 -5.50 1.81 -11.95
N ARG A 20 -5.66 1.42 -10.68
CA ARG A 20 -4.61 1.39 -9.67
C ARG A 20 -4.55 0.03 -8.99
N VAL A 21 -3.34 -0.43 -8.70
CA VAL A 21 -3.06 -1.71 -8.05
C VAL A 21 -2.31 -1.46 -6.75
N LEU A 22 -2.80 -1.99 -5.62
CA LEU A 22 -2.00 -2.05 -4.41
C LEU A 22 -1.12 -3.30 -4.46
N LYS A 23 0.21 -3.11 -4.35
CA LYS A 23 1.16 -4.17 -4.08
C LYS A 23 1.55 -4.19 -2.61
N VAL A 24 1.58 -5.39 -2.04
CA VAL A 24 1.90 -5.65 -0.65
C VAL A 24 3.08 -6.61 -0.59
N TYR A 25 4.15 -6.22 0.07
CA TYR A 25 5.35 -7.03 0.28
C TYR A 25 5.58 -7.23 1.78
N PRO A 26 5.06 -8.30 2.40
CA PRO A 26 5.16 -8.47 3.86
C PRO A 26 6.59 -8.60 4.37
N TYR A 27 7.49 -9.13 3.54
CA TYR A 27 8.91 -9.29 3.84
C TYR A 27 9.77 -8.22 3.17
N GLY A 28 9.14 -7.12 2.74
CA GLY A 28 9.82 -5.98 2.19
C GLY A 28 10.16 -6.07 0.71
N TYR A 29 10.60 -4.94 0.17
CA TYR A 29 11.11 -4.74 -1.17
C TYR A 29 12.15 -3.60 -1.12
N GLY A 30 13.13 -3.62 -2.03
CA GLY A 30 14.20 -2.61 -2.06
C GLY A 30 15.03 -2.62 -0.78
N VAL A 31 15.27 -1.43 -0.22
CA VAL A 31 15.99 -1.22 1.05
C VAL A 31 15.22 -1.82 2.24
N GLY A 32 13.90 -1.97 2.14
CA GLY A 32 13.07 -2.55 3.20
C GLY A 32 13.10 -4.08 3.29
N THR A 33 13.78 -4.77 2.37
CA THR A 33 13.84 -6.23 2.30
C THR A 33 14.25 -6.85 3.64
N ASP A 34 13.51 -7.86 4.09
CA ASP A 34 13.64 -8.60 5.35
C ASP A 34 13.53 -7.77 6.65
N ASN A 35 13.30 -6.46 6.55
CA ASN A 35 13.24 -5.56 7.71
C ASN A 35 11.88 -4.87 7.88
N SER A 36 11.15 -4.64 6.79
CA SER A 36 9.90 -3.87 6.80
C SER A 36 8.84 -4.49 5.89
N LEU A 37 7.57 -4.28 6.23
CA LEU A 37 6.48 -4.33 5.26
C LEU A 37 6.67 -3.18 4.26
N SER A 38 6.57 -3.47 2.96
CA SER A 38 6.51 -2.44 1.91
C SER A 38 5.14 -2.42 1.24
N LEU A 39 4.62 -1.21 0.99
CA LEU A 39 3.32 -0.99 0.36
C LEU A 39 3.46 0.00 -0.80
N TYR A 40 2.88 -0.32 -1.95
CA TYR A 40 2.91 0.52 -3.14
C TYR A 40 1.57 0.57 -3.85
N LEU A 41 1.15 1.77 -4.25
CA LEU A 41 0.04 2.01 -5.16
C LEU A 41 0.62 2.28 -6.56
N LEU A 42 0.36 1.38 -7.51
CA LEU A 42 0.88 1.45 -8.87
C LEU A 42 -0.20 1.83 -9.87
N SER A 43 0.21 2.46 -10.97
CA SER A 43 -0.62 2.65 -12.16
C SER A 43 -0.63 1.38 -13.01
N GLU A 44 -1.80 0.83 -13.34
CA GLU A 44 -1.86 -0.33 -14.26
C GLU A 44 -1.60 0.08 -15.71
N THR A 45 -1.97 1.31 -16.07
CA THR A 45 -1.78 1.86 -17.42
C THR A 45 -0.35 2.37 -17.65
N ASN A 46 0.53 2.29 -16.65
CA ASN A 46 1.86 2.94 -16.62
C ASN A 46 1.83 4.44 -16.93
N GLU A 47 0.65 5.07 -16.81
CA GLU A 47 0.50 6.51 -16.99
C GLU A 47 1.05 7.27 -15.78
N LYS A 48 1.66 8.43 -16.06
CA LYS A 48 2.18 9.35 -15.04
C LYS A 48 1.06 10.26 -14.54
N ASP A 49 0.04 9.68 -13.92
CA ASP A 49 -1.05 10.48 -13.35
C ASP A 49 -0.69 10.92 -11.94
N TYR A 50 -1.21 12.05 -11.51
CA TYR A 50 -1.09 12.49 -10.14
C TYR A 50 -1.96 11.62 -9.23
N VAL A 51 -1.46 11.29 -8.05
CA VAL A 51 -2.25 10.67 -6.98
C VAL A 51 -2.09 11.42 -5.68
N ARG A 52 -3.18 11.47 -4.90
CA ARG A 52 -3.15 11.72 -3.46
C ARG A 52 -3.94 10.60 -2.78
N ALA A 53 -3.30 9.82 -1.93
CA ALA A 53 -3.93 8.71 -1.23
C ALA A 53 -3.37 8.50 0.18
N THR A 54 -4.13 7.81 1.03
CA THR A 54 -3.66 7.30 2.32
C THR A 54 -3.61 5.78 2.27
N LEU A 55 -2.45 5.21 2.58
CA LEU A 55 -2.24 3.78 2.77
C LEU A 55 -2.34 3.47 4.27
N ARG A 56 -3.07 2.42 4.65
CA ARG A 56 -3.22 2.01 6.05
C ARG A 56 -3.03 0.50 6.23
N VAL A 57 -2.35 0.13 7.30
CA VAL A 57 -2.42 -1.22 7.89
C VAL A 57 -3.40 -1.13 9.06
N LEU A 58 -4.47 -1.92 8.99
CA LEU A 58 -5.51 -1.93 10.00
C LEU A 58 -5.07 -2.78 11.20
N ASN A 59 -5.32 -2.25 12.38
CA ASN A 59 -5.17 -2.99 13.62
C ASN A 59 -6.47 -3.75 13.89
N GLN A 60 -6.37 -5.06 14.14
CA GLN A 60 -7.51 -5.96 14.32
C GLN A 60 -7.91 -6.13 15.79
N ILE A 61 -7.20 -5.46 16.71
CA ILE A 61 -7.61 -5.27 18.11
C ILE A 61 -7.95 -3.78 18.34
N PRO A 62 -8.59 -3.41 19.46
CA PRO A 62 -8.94 -2.01 19.79
C PRO A 62 -7.70 -1.12 20.03
N SER A 63 -6.97 -0.82 18.96
CA SER A 63 -5.72 -0.05 18.93
C SER A 63 -5.62 0.75 17.63
N ASN A 64 -4.57 1.55 17.50
CA ASN A 64 -4.39 2.45 16.36
C ASN A 64 -3.88 1.72 15.12
N ASN A 65 -4.44 2.08 13.98
CA ASN A 65 -3.93 1.73 12.65
C ASN A 65 -2.60 2.46 12.39
N VAL A 66 -1.76 1.89 11.52
CA VAL A 66 -0.61 2.60 10.97
C VAL A 66 -0.98 3.14 9.60
N LYS A 67 -0.82 4.45 9.39
CA LYS A 67 -1.19 5.12 8.14
C LYS A 67 -0.08 6.03 7.64
N LYS A 68 0.15 6.05 6.32
CA LYS A 68 1.05 7.00 5.65
C LYS A 68 0.37 7.55 4.40
N GLN A 69 0.66 8.80 4.06
CA GLN A 69 0.10 9.48 2.90
C GLN A 69 1.08 9.47 1.75
N VAL A 70 0.57 9.23 0.54
CA VAL A 70 1.32 9.41 -0.71
C VAL A 70 0.69 10.54 -1.50
N GLU A 71 1.51 11.42 -2.04
CA GLU A 71 1.08 12.51 -2.90
C GLU A 71 2.14 12.81 -3.96
N GLY A 72 1.71 12.97 -5.21
CA GLY A 72 2.54 13.52 -6.28
C GLY A 72 2.39 12.80 -7.61
N TRP A 73 3.36 13.06 -8.49
CA TRP A 73 3.57 12.36 -9.76
C TRP A 73 4.50 11.17 -9.53
N PRO A 74 4.41 10.08 -10.30
CA PRO A 74 5.14 8.87 -9.97
C PRO A 74 6.63 9.07 -10.19
N ASN A 75 7.45 8.45 -9.33
CA ASN A 75 8.88 8.36 -9.58
C ASN A 75 9.13 7.49 -10.83
N ALA A 76 10.15 7.83 -11.63
CA ALA A 76 10.43 7.09 -12.87
C ALA A 76 10.99 5.67 -12.61
N ALA A 77 11.44 5.39 -11.38
CA ALA A 77 12.11 4.14 -11.01
C ALA A 77 11.14 3.03 -10.60
N GLU A 78 9.99 3.34 -9.99
CA GLU A 78 9.10 2.33 -9.40
C GLU A 78 7.69 2.30 -10.00
N ASN A 79 7.38 3.17 -10.98
CA ASN A 79 6.07 3.27 -11.63
C ASN A 79 4.89 3.38 -10.63
N GLY A 80 5.10 4.02 -9.48
CA GLY A 80 4.03 4.26 -8.52
C GLY A 80 4.44 5.04 -7.29
N TRP A 81 3.65 4.88 -6.22
CA TRP A 81 3.79 5.61 -4.97
C TRP A 81 3.69 4.67 -3.79
N GLY A 82 4.66 4.71 -2.90
CA GLY A 82 4.68 3.80 -1.79
C GLY A 82 5.81 4.08 -0.82
N PHE A 83 6.08 3.06 -0.02
CA PHE A 83 7.12 3.08 0.99
C PHE A 83 7.83 1.73 0.98
N GLU A 84 9.14 1.75 0.73
CA GLU A 84 9.99 0.58 0.95
C GLU A 84 9.94 0.16 2.43
N GLU A 85 9.86 1.12 3.35
CA GLU A 85 9.77 0.90 4.79
C GLU A 85 8.45 1.44 5.36
N PHE A 86 7.34 0.72 5.12
CA PHE A 86 6.02 1.13 5.61
C PHE A 86 5.86 0.90 7.12
N MET A 87 6.13 -0.33 7.58
CA MET A 87 6.01 -0.76 8.98
C MET A 87 7.13 -1.76 9.29
N PRO A 88 7.79 -1.68 10.46
CA PRO A 88 8.80 -2.65 10.84
C PRO A 88 8.25 -4.07 10.82
N LEU A 89 8.99 -5.01 10.24
CA LEU A 89 8.62 -6.41 10.19
C LEU A 89 8.52 -7.02 11.60
N SER A 90 9.28 -6.50 12.56
CA SER A 90 9.17 -6.86 13.98
C SER A 90 7.79 -6.54 14.56
N ASP A 91 7.24 -5.35 14.26
CA ASP A 91 5.91 -4.96 14.73
C ASP A 91 4.81 -5.75 14.02
N LEU A 92 5.00 -6.07 12.73
CA LEU A 92 4.06 -6.89 11.96
C LEU A 92 3.99 -8.33 12.51
N LYS A 93 5.12 -8.90 12.94
CA LYS A 93 5.25 -10.26 13.48
C LYS A 93 4.88 -10.38 14.96
N ASP A 94 4.84 -9.27 15.68
CA ASP A 94 4.47 -9.25 17.08
C ASP A 94 2.95 -9.44 17.23
N GLY A 95 2.56 -10.67 17.57
CA GLY A 95 1.16 -11.05 17.77
C GLY A 95 0.43 -10.25 18.84
N THR A 96 1.15 -9.54 19.73
CA THR A 96 0.54 -8.66 20.74
C THR A 96 0.12 -7.30 20.17
N LYS A 97 0.66 -6.89 19.02
CA LYS A 97 0.33 -5.62 18.36
C LYS A 97 -0.99 -5.67 17.59
N GLY A 98 -1.42 -6.87 17.19
CA GLY A 98 -2.72 -7.12 16.54
C GLY A 98 -2.84 -6.67 15.07
N PHE A 99 -1.73 -6.47 14.37
CA PHE A 99 -1.75 -6.19 12.92
C PHE A 99 -2.02 -7.44 12.08
N VAL A 100 -1.54 -8.60 12.54
CA VAL A 100 -1.81 -9.91 11.95
C VAL A 100 -2.56 -10.75 12.97
N VAL A 101 -3.78 -11.17 12.62
CA VAL A 101 -4.64 -12.02 13.46
C VAL A 101 -5.10 -13.19 12.60
N ASN A 102 -4.92 -14.42 13.10
CA ASN A 102 -5.22 -15.65 12.34
C ASN A 102 -4.55 -15.69 10.95
N ASP A 103 -3.28 -15.29 10.89
CA ASP A 103 -2.49 -15.18 9.66
C ASP A 103 -3.04 -14.20 8.60
N VAL A 104 -4.00 -13.35 8.97
CA VAL A 104 -4.60 -12.33 8.09
C VAL A 104 -4.00 -10.96 8.38
N LEU A 105 -3.49 -10.30 7.35
CA LEU A 105 -3.11 -8.89 7.35
C LEU A 105 -4.20 -8.08 6.64
N GLN A 106 -4.69 -7.02 7.28
CA GLN A 106 -5.67 -6.11 6.67
C GLN A 106 -5.02 -4.79 6.26
N VAL A 107 -5.20 -4.41 5.00
CA VAL A 107 -4.69 -3.17 4.43
C VAL A 107 -5.83 -2.38 3.77
N GLU A 108 -5.77 -1.07 3.88
CA GLU A 108 -6.76 -0.15 3.30
C GLU A 108 -6.05 0.93 2.47
N VAL A 109 -6.68 1.31 1.36
CA VAL A 109 -6.27 2.45 0.53
C VAL A 109 -7.44 3.42 0.45
N GLU A 110 -7.19 4.67 0.85
CA GLU A 110 -8.14 5.76 0.66
C GLU A 110 -7.59 6.74 -0.38
N ILE A 111 -8.17 6.72 -1.58
CA ILE A 111 -7.82 7.66 -2.66
C ILE A 111 -8.56 8.98 -2.45
N ARG A 112 -7.81 10.08 -2.40
CA ARG A 112 -8.32 11.44 -2.22
C ARG A 112 -8.34 12.25 -3.52
N ALA A 113 -7.39 12.00 -4.42
CA ALA A 113 -7.35 12.63 -5.73
C ALA A 113 -6.61 11.75 -6.75
N LEU A 114 -7.08 11.80 -7.99
CA LEU A 114 -6.45 11.21 -9.17
C LEU A 114 -6.62 12.16 -10.34
N SER A 115 -5.56 12.43 -11.11
CA SER A 115 -5.67 13.22 -12.34
C SER A 115 -4.57 12.90 -13.34
N LYS A 116 -4.94 12.75 -14.62
CA LYS A 116 -3.96 12.60 -15.71
C LYS A 116 -3.24 13.93 -15.95
N THR A 117 -1.99 13.87 -16.38
CA THR A 117 -1.40 15.01 -17.09
C THR A 117 -2.17 15.15 -18.40
N THR A 118 -2.85 16.26 -18.62
CA THR A 118 -3.43 16.55 -19.94
C THR A 118 -2.27 16.77 -20.90
N SER A 119 -1.99 15.82 -21.80
CA SER A 119 -1.19 16.10 -22.98
C SER A 119 -1.92 17.19 -23.78
N LYS A 120 -1.25 18.32 -23.97
CA LYS A 120 -1.66 19.32 -24.98
C LYS A 120 -1.39 18.80 -26.37
#